data_AF-A0AAV6FTR1-F1
#
_entry.id   AF-A0AAV6FTR1-F1
#
_cell.length_a   1.000
_cell.length_b   1.000
_cell.length_c   1.000
_cell.angle_alpha   90.00
_cell.angle_beta   90.00
_cell.angle_gamma   90.00
#
_symmetry.space_group_name_H-M   'P 1'
#
loop_
_entity.id
_entity.type
_entity.pdbx_description
1 polymer ?
#
loop_
_entity_poly.entity_id
_entity_poly.type
_entity_poly.pdbx_seq_one_letter_code
_entity_poly.pdbx_strand_id
1 'polypeptide(L)'
;MHLGVAEPMRECEYSQISTRSSTPMESPHKKRSLRKKWQAFPGRNKFYCDGRIMMARQTGVFYLTLVLIVVTSGLFFVFDCPFLSSQLTPAIPVIGGVLFGFVLGTLLRTSFSDPGVLPRATPDEAADLERQIDVANGSTSTGYRPPPRTREVVINGQTVKLKYCFTCKIFRPPRASHCSLCDNCVERFDHHCPWVGNCVGRRNYRFFYMFILSLSFLTIFIFAFVLTHVILRSHSIGFLSALKDSPARYPLVE
;
A
#
# COMPACT_ATOMS: atom_id res chain seq x y z
N MET A 1 33.47 -41.13 -42.44
CA MET A 1 32.17 -41.68 -41.99
C MET A 1 32.45 -42.74 -40.93
N HIS A 2 31.59 -42.82 -39.91
CA HIS A 2 31.66 -43.59 -38.64
C HIS A 2 32.62 -43.01 -37.58
N LEU A 3 32.21 -42.34 -36.47
CA LEU A 3 31.21 -42.46 -35.37
C LEU A 3 31.67 -43.28 -34.15
N GLY A 4 31.70 -42.60 -32.98
CA GLY A 4 31.61 -43.11 -31.60
C GLY A 4 32.91 -43.74 -31.05
N VAL A 5 33.36 -43.55 -29.80
CA VAL A 5 32.69 -43.33 -28.50
C VAL A 5 33.71 -42.70 -27.53
N ALA A 6 33.23 -41.89 -26.57
CA ALA A 6 34.00 -41.27 -25.50
C ALA A 6 33.92 -42.06 -24.18
N GLU A 7 35.00 -42.08 -23.38
CA GLU A 7 34.99 -41.92 -21.90
C GLU A 7 36.43 -41.91 -21.31
N PRO A 8 36.61 -41.33 -20.09
CA PRO A 8 37.79 -40.52 -19.76
C PRO A 8 38.82 -41.15 -18.81
N MET A 9 39.86 -40.36 -18.58
CA MET A 9 41.18 -40.69 -18.04
C MET A 9 41.32 -40.36 -16.54
N ARG A 10 41.75 -41.38 -15.78
CA ARG A 10 42.65 -41.43 -14.60
C ARG A 10 42.44 -40.52 -13.38
N GLU A 11 42.42 -41.20 -12.24
CA GLU A 11 42.59 -40.74 -10.87
C GLU A 11 44.10 -40.56 -10.51
N CYS A 12 44.46 -39.54 -9.71
CA CYS A 12 45.46 -39.63 -8.63
C CYS A 12 45.66 -38.29 -7.86
N GLU A 13 45.28 -38.33 -6.58
CA GLU A 13 45.97 -37.86 -5.35
C GLU A 13 46.77 -36.53 -5.29
N TYR A 14 46.46 -35.70 -4.27
CA TYR A 14 47.51 -34.96 -3.54
C TYR A 14 47.15 -34.62 -2.07
N SER A 15 47.83 -35.33 -1.17
CA SER A 15 48.39 -34.95 0.14
C SER A 15 47.54 -34.28 1.24
N GLN A 16 47.39 -35.01 2.34
CA GLN A 16 46.97 -34.50 3.65
C GLN A 16 48.08 -33.73 4.36
N ILE A 17 47.75 -32.55 4.92
CA ILE A 17 48.55 -31.89 5.96
C ILE A 17 47.80 -32.01 7.28
N SER A 18 48.41 -32.73 8.22
CA SER A 18 47.96 -32.89 9.60
C SER A 18 48.37 -31.69 10.45
N THR A 19 47.39 -31.02 11.09
CA THR A 19 47.62 -30.21 12.29
C THR A 19 46.58 -30.53 13.37
N ARG A 20 47.06 -31.30 14.36
CA ARG A 20 46.69 -31.33 15.78
C ARG A 20 45.48 -30.47 16.24
N SER A 21 44.46 -31.18 16.72
CA SER A 21 43.57 -30.89 17.85
C SER A 21 43.62 -29.48 18.46
N SER A 22 42.59 -28.69 18.19
CA SER A 22 42.04 -27.76 19.18
C SER A 22 40.52 -27.91 19.16
N THR A 23 39.97 -28.32 20.30
CA THR A 23 38.53 -28.45 20.54
C THR A 23 37.91 -27.05 20.36
N PRO A 24 36.86 -26.86 19.53
CA PRO A 24 36.15 -25.60 19.51
C PRO A 24 35.46 -25.42 20.85
N MET A 25 35.78 -24.33 21.55
CA MET A 25 35.03 -23.89 22.72
C MET A 25 33.59 -23.63 22.27
N GLU A 26 32.66 -24.45 22.74
CA GLU A 26 31.24 -24.37 22.38
C GLU A 26 30.69 -23.04 22.89
N SER A 27 30.51 -22.07 21.99
CA SER A 27 29.88 -20.80 22.34
C SER A 27 28.42 -21.08 22.75
N PRO A 28 27.90 -20.47 23.81
CA PRO A 28 26.53 -20.73 24.23
C PRO A 28 25.59 -20.32 23.09
N HIS A 29 24.88 -21.31 22.53
CA HIS A 29 23.82 -21.11 21.55
C HIS A 29 22.78 -20.16 22.13
N LYS A 30 22.98 -18.86 21.92
CA LYS A 30 21.98 -17.84 22.16
C LYS A 30 20.83 -18.18 21.22
N LYS A 31 19.73 -18.74 21.75
CA LYS A 31 18.48 -18.97 20.99
C LYS A 31 18.16 -17.65 20.29
N ARG A 32 18.45 -17.55 18.99
CA ARG A 32 18.06 -16.39 18.18
C ARG A 32 16.54 -16.41 18.17
N SER A 33 15.93 -15.57 19.01
CA SER A 33 14.52 -15.25 18.89
C SER A 33 14.27 -14.85 17.44
N LEU A 34 13.54 -15.69 16.69
CA LEU A 34 13.18 -15.41 15.30
C LEU A 34 12.22 -14.24 15.28
N ARG A 35 12.76 -13.02 15.18
CA ARG A 35 11.97 -11.79 15.11
C ARG A 35 11.18 -11.79 13.79
N LYS A 36 9.85 -11.67 13.86
CA LYS A 36 9.00 -11.67 12.66
C LYS A 36 9.34 -10.45 11.81
N LYS A 37 9.33 -10.58 10.47
CA LYS A 37 9.76 -9.51 9.54
C LYS A 37 9.04 -8.18 9.77
N TRP A 38 7.73 -8.20 10.07
CA TRP A 38 6.95 -6.99 10.33
C TRP A 38 7.33 -6.27 11.63
N GLN A 39 7.88 -6.98 12.62
CA GLN A 39 8.37 -6.39 13.88
C GLN A 39 9.72 -5.69 13.72
N ALA A 40 10.45 -6.02 12.67
CA ALA A 40 11.73 -5.43 12.31
C ALA A 40 11.61 -4.58 11.02
N PHE A 41 10.40 -4.29 10.56
CA PHE A 41 10.18 -3.58 9.31
C PHE A 41 10.70 -2.14 9.44
N PRO A 42 11.62 -1.72 8.56
CA PRO A 42 12.20 -0.39 8.66
C PRO A 42 11.21 0.63 8.09
N GLY A 43 10.79 1.60 8.91
CA GLY A 43 9.90 2.69 8.49
C GLY A 43 8.90 3.08 9.57
N ARG A 44 7.92 3.92 9.19
CA ARG A 44 6.90 4.45 10.10
C ARG A 44 5.53 3.78 9.95
N ASN A 45 5.44 2.70 9.17
CA ASN A 45 4.20 1.96 9.00
C ASN A 45 3.80 1.20 10.27
N LYS A 46 2.48 1.12 10.51
CA LYS A 46 1.89 0.30 11.57
C LYS A 46 1.41 -1.02 10.97
N PHE A 47 1.67 -2.10 11.68
CA PHE A 47 1.27 -3.45 11.28
C PHE A 47 0.25 -4.00 12.27
N TYR A 48 -0.81 -4.64 11.74
CA TYR A 48 -1.83 -5.30 12.52
C TYR A 48 -2.05 -6.74 12.00
N CYS A 49 -2.76 -7.56 12.77
CA CYS A 49 -3.08 -8.95 12.41
C CYS A 49 -1.85 -9.76 11.98
N ASP A 50 -0.82 -9.82 12.84
CA ASP A 50 0.45 -10.52 12.56
C ASP A 50 1.17 -10.05 11.27
N GLY A 51 0.98 -8.79 10.89
CA GLY A 51 1.62 -8.20 9.71
C GLY A 51 0.81 -8.33 8.42
N ARG A 52 -0.43 -8.81 8.48
CA ARG A 52 -1.33 -8.89 7.31
C ARG A 52 -1.89 -7.52 6.90
N ILE A 53 -1.99 -6.60 7.84
CA ILE A 53 -2.45 -5.23 7.62
C ILE A 53 -1.27 -4.30 7.78
N MET A 54 -1.04 -3.46 6.77
CA MET A 54 -0.02 -2.41 6.78
C MET A 54 -0.70 -1.07 6.53
N MET A 55 -0.50 -0.12 7.44
CA MET A 55 -1.02 1.24 7.33
C MET A 55 0.07 2.28 7.58
N ALA A 56 -0.18 3.53 7.21
CA ALA A 56 0.68 4.64 7.62
C ALA A 56 0.56 4.92 9.12
N ARG A 57 1.46 5.75 9.65
CA ARG A 57 1.40 6.20 11.05
C ARG A 57 0.15 7.05 11.33
N GLN A 58 -0.22 7.90 10.37
CA GLN A 58 -1.34 8.82 10.45
C GLN A 58 -2.58 8.16 9.85
N THR A 59 -3.47 7.65 10.72
CA THR A 59 -4.71 6.96 10.33
C THR A 59 -5.98 7.72 10.72
N GLY A 60 -5.87 8.90 11.34
CA GLY A 60 -7.02 9.67 11.83
C GLY A 60 -8.03 10.01 10.72
N VAL A 61 -7.55 10.54 9.59
CA VAL A 61 -8.39 10.93 8.46
C VAL A 61 -9.04 9.71 7.78
N PHE A 62 -8.39 8.54 7.82
CA PHE A 62 -8.99 7.29 7.34
C PHE A 62 -10.25 6.90 8.13
N TYR A 63 -10.22 7.03 9.46
CA TYR A 63 -11.41 6.76 10.27
C TYR A 63 -12.53 7.74 9.96
N LEU A 64 -12.21 9.00 9.66
CA LEU A 64 -13.21 9.97 9.17
C LEU A 64 -13.84 9.50 7.85
N THR A 65 -13.05 9.05 6.87
CA THR A 65 -13.58 8.47 5.62
C THR A 65 -14.50 7.29 5.88
N LEU A 66 -14.08 6.36 6.76
CA LEU A 66 -14.86 5.18 7.10
C LEU A 66 -16.21 5.57 7.73
N VAL A 67 -16.19 6.48 8.72
CA VAL A 67 -17.40 6.98 9.38
C VAL A 67 -18.31 7.68 8.38
N LEU A 68 -17.79 8.55 7.52
CA LEU A 68 -18.60 9.25 6.52
C LEU A 68 -19.31 8.27 5.58
N ILE A 69 -18.60 7.26 5.05
CA ILE A 69 -19.19 6.29 4.14
C ILE A 69 -20.25 5.42 4.86
N VAL A 70 -19.92 4.91 6.05
CA VAL A 70 -20.83 4.03 6.82
C VAL A 70 -22.07 4.78 7.29
N VAL A 71 -21.91 5.98 7.86
CA VAL A 71 -23.02 6.76 8.39
C VAL A 71 -23.92 7.24 7.25
N THR A 72 -23.37 7.85 6.20
CA THR A 72 -24.21 8.36 5.09
C THR A 72 -24.97 7.24 4.37
N SER A 73 -24.31 6.10 4.13
CA SER A 73 -24.99 4.93 3.55
C SER A 73 -26.00 4.34 4.53
N GLY A 74 -25.67 4.25 5.82
CA GLY A 74 -26.57 3.75 6.85
C GLY A 74 -27.86 4.59 6.98
N LEU A 75 -27.73 5.93 6.95
CA LEU A 75 -28.89 6.83 6.93
C LEU A 75 -29.78 6.55 5.71
N PHE A 76 -29.19 6.39 4.53
CA PHE A 76 -29.93 6.05 3.31
C PHE A 76 -30.67 4.70 3.42
N PHE A 77 -30.02 3.67 3.95
CA PHE A 77 -30.66 2.36 4.13
C PHE A 77 -31.78 2.37 5.18
N VAL A 78 -31.63 3.17 6.24
CA VAL A 78 -32.61 3.23 7.33
C VAL A 78 -33.82 4.09 6.97
N PHE A 79 -33.60 5.26 6.36
CA PHE A 79 -34.66 6.26 6.17
C PHE A 79 -35.26 6.26 4.75
N ASP A 80 -34.47 6.06 3.71
CA ASP A 80 -34.94 6.16 2.32
C ASP A 80 -35.37 4.81 1.75
N CYS A 81 -34.58 3.77 1.99
CA CYS A 81 -34.81 2.44 1.40
C CYS A 81 -36.16 1.80 1.75
N PRO A 82 -36.72 1.89 2.98
CA PRO A 82 -38.04 1.31 3.26
C PRO A 82 -39.16 1.93 2.41
N PHE A 83 -39.13 3.26 2.24
CA PHE A 83 -40.07 3.97 1.39
C PHE A 83 -39.86 3.61 -0.10
N LEU A 84 -38.61 3.69 -0.58
CA LEU A 84 -38.30 3.42 -1.98
C LEU A 84 -38.56 1.94 -2.37
N SER A 85 -38.35 1.01 -1.44
CA SER A 85 -38.62 -0.42 -1.67
C SER A 85 -40.11 -0.72 -1.80
N SER A 86 -40.96 -0.01 -1.05
CA SER A 86 -42.42 -0.20 -1.11
C SER A 86 -43.07 0.55 -2.28
N GLN A 87 -42.52 1.70 -2.67
CA GLN A 87 -43.09 2.54 -3.74
C GLN A 87 -42.54 2.25 -5.13
N LEU A 88 -41.29 1.79 -5.25
CA LEU A 88 -40.64 1.57 -6.54
C LEU A 88 -40.25 0.11 -6.75
N THR A 89 -39.26 -0.39 -6.00
CA THR A 89 -38.76 -1.76 -6.17
C THR A 89 -37.82 -2.19 -5.04
N PRO A 90 -37.91 -3.45 -4.55
CA PRO A 90 -36.98 -3.99 -3.57
C PRO A 90 -35.55 -4.20 -4.12
N ALA A 91 -35.33 -4.04 -5.43
CA ALA A 91 -33.99 -4.12 -6.00
C ALA A 91 -33.07 -2.96 -5.56
N ILE A 92 -33.62 -1.80 -5.19
CA ILE A 92 -32.85 -0.61 -4.77
C ILE A 92 -31.94 -0.90 -3.57
N PRO A 93 -32.43 -1.37 -2.41
CA PRO A 93 -31.58 -1.68 -1.27
C PRO A 93 -30.58 -2.81 -1.56
N VAL A 94 -30.93 -3.78 -2.43
CA VAL A 94 -30.01 -4.86 -2.82
C VAL A 94 -28.83 -4.31 -3.62
N ILE A 95 -29.10 -3.51 -4.66
CA ILE A 95 -28.06 -2.88 -5.49
C ILE A 95 -27.21 -1.93 -4.64
N GLY A 96 -27.85 -1.10 -3.82
CA GLY A 96 -27.16 -0.21 -2.90
C GLY A 96 -26.24 -0.97 -1.95
N GLY A 97 -26.70 -2.09 -1.38
CA GLY A 97 -25.92 -2.92 -0.45
C GLY A 97 -24.69 -3.54 -1.12
N VAL A 98 -24.84 -4.03 -2.35
CA VAL A 98 -23.72 -4.56 -3.15
C VAL A 98 -22.68 -3.47 -3.45
N LEU A 99 -23.13 -2.29 -3.88
CA LEU A 99 -22.25 -1.15 -4.14
C LEU A 99 -21.51 -0.70 -2.87
N PHE A 100 -22.21 -0.58 -1.75
CA PHE A 100 -21.63 -0.23 -0.45
C PHE A 100 -20.56 -1.24 -0.02
N GLY A 101 -20.86 -2.55 -0.10
CA GLY A 101 -19.90 -3.61 0.22
C GLY A 101 -18.66 -3.56 -0.69
N PHE A 102 -18.84 -3.29 -1.98
CA PHE A 102 -17.73 -3.17 -2.93
C PHE A 102 -16.85 -1.93 -2.65
N VAL A 103 -17.45 -0.78 -2.32
CA VAL A 103 -16.75 0.44 -1.91
C VAL A 103 -15.94 0.18 -0.64
N LEU A 104 -16.54 -0.43 0.39
CA LEU A 104 -15.84 -0.75 1.62
C LEU A 104 -14.69 -1.74 1.37
N GLY A 105 -14.92 -2.78 0.58
CA GLY A 105 -13.89 -3.75 0.21
C GLY A 105 -12.69 -3.11 -0.50
N THR A 106 -12.94 -2.24 -1.50
CA THR A 106 -11.87 -1.56 -2.24
C THR A 106 -11.14 -0.51 -1.39
N LEU A 107 -11.83 0.21 -0.51
CA LEU A 107 -11.21 1.10 0.49
C LEU A 107 -10.26 0.32 1.40
N LEU A 108 -10.74 -0.75 2.04
CA LEU A 108 -9.93 -1.55 2.98
C LEU A 108 -8.75 -2.20 2.26
N ARG A 109 -8.94 -2.72 1.05
CA ARG A 109 -7.85 -3.28 0.23
C ARG A 109 -6.79 -2.23 -0.11
N THR A 110 -7.19 -1.00 -0.40
CA THR A 110 -6.25 0.10 -0.66
C THR A 110 -5.48 0.48 0.61
N SER A 111 -6.21 0.59 1.72
CA SER A 111 -5.72 1.10 3.00
C SER A 111 -4.78 0.12 3.71
N PHE A 112 -5.08 -1.17 3.66
CA PHE A 112 -4.41 -2.21 4.46
C PHE A 112 -3.31 -2.97 3.71
N SER A 113 -3.10 -2.66 2.43
CA SER A 113 -2.10 -3.34 1.61
C SER A 113 -0.75 -2.63 1.60
N ASP A 114 0.32 -3.38 1.35
CA ASP A 114 1.61 -2.80 0.98
C ASP A 114 1.46 -2.04 -0.36
N PRO A 115 1.74 -0.73 -0.42
CA PRO A 115 1.63 0.08 -1.64
C PRO A 115 2.67 -0.27 -2.70
N GLY A 116 3.70 -1.04 -2.34
CA GLY A 116 4.87 -1.29 -3.17
C GLY A 116 6.15 -0.78 -2.51
N VAL A 117 6.30 -0.94 -1.19
CA VAL A 117 7.53 -0.54 -0.50
C VAL A 117 8.70 -1.33 -1.05
N LEU A 118 9.75 -0.60 -1.42
CA LEU A 118 11.03 -1.14 -1.85
C LEU A 118 11.88 -1.50 -0.62
N PRO A 119 12.53 -2.67 -0.61
CA PRO A 119 13.44 -3.03 0.47
C PRO A 119 14.57 -2.00 0.57
N ARG A 120 14.96 -1.66 1.80
CA ARG A 120 16.16 -0.86 2.05
C ARG A 120 17.40 -1.69 1.75
N ALA A 121 18.49 -1.05 1.35
CA ALA A 121 19.76 -1.75 1.17
C ALA A 121 20.21 -2.37 2.49
N THR A 122 20.79 -3.57 2.41
CA THR A 122 21.50 -4.18 3.53
C THR A 122 22.69 -3.31 3.94
N PRO A 123 23.23 -3.45 5.17
CA PRO A 123 24.39 -2.67 5.60
C PRO A 123 25.59 -2.83 4.65
N ASP A 124 25.82 -4.03 4.14
CA ASP A 124 26.92 -4.33 3.22
C ASP A 124 26.68 -3.68 1.84
N GLU A 125 25.48 -3.83 1.28
CA GLU A 125 25.10 -3.14 0.03
C GLU A 125 25.19 -1.61 0.18
N ALA A 126 24.74 -1.06 1.31
CA ALA A 126 24.81 0.36 1.57
C ALA A 126 26.26 0.85 1.65
N ALA A 127 27.15 0.11 2.33
CA ALA A 127 28.57 0.42 2.42
C ALA A 127 29.25 0.33 1.05
N ASP A 128 28.92 -0.66 0.23
CA ASP A 128 29.45 -0.78 -1.13
C ASP A 128 28.96 0.33 -2.04
N LEU A 129 27.68 0.70 -1.95
CA LEU A 129 27.11 1.84 -2.65
C LEU A 129 27.81 3.15 -2.25
N GLU A 130 28.05 3.37 -0.96
CA GLU A 130 28.76 4.55 -0.45
C GLU A 130 30.22 4.58 -0.94
N ARG A 131 30.94 3.45 -0.87
CA ARG A 131 32.31 3.34 -1.43
C ARG A 131 32.35 3.63 -2.92
N GLN A 132 31.43 3.08 -3.71
CA GLN A 132 31.37 3.33 -5.16
C GLN A 132 31.11 4.80 -5.47
N ILE A 133 30.23 5.42 -4.68
CA ILE A 133 29.91 6.83 -4.77
C ILE A 133 31.15 7.70 -4.42
N ASP A 134 31.91 7.32 -3.39
CA ASP A 134 33.13 8.01 -2.97
C ASP A 134 34.25 7.88 -4.00
N VAL A 135 34.45 6.69 -4.57
CA VAL A 135 35.41 6.44 -5.64
C VAL A 135 35.05 7.23 -6.90
N ALA A 136 33.77 7.28 -7.28
CA ALA A 136 33.30 8.05 -8.43
C ALA A 136 33.51 9.57 -8.29
N ASN A 137 33.66 10.09 -7.06
CA ASN A 137 34.00 11.50 -6.84
C ASN A 137 35.48 11.82 -7.08
N GLY A 138 36.35 10.82 -7.10
CA GLY A 138 37.77 10.97 -7.41
C GLY A 138 38.63 11.51 -6.26
N SER A 139 39.82 10.94 -6.19
CA SER A 139 41.01 11.31 -5.44
C SER A 139 41.61 12.68 -5.83
N THR A 140 40.81 13.76 -5.84
CA THR A 140 41.29 15.12 -6.08
C THR A 140 40.87 16.06 -4.94
N SER A 141 41.83 16.27 -4.03
CA SER A 141 42.07 17.50 -3.26
C SER A 141 40.87 18.22 -2.62
N THR A 142 40.83 18.15 -1.28
CA THR A 142 40.48 19.26 -0.37
C THR A 142 39.18 20.03 -0.64
N GLY A 143 38.06 19.32 -0.78
CA GLY A 143 36.75 19.96 -0.76
C GLY A 143 35.63 18.94 -0.70
N TYR A 144 34.78 19.01 0.32
CA TYR A 144 33.57 18.20 0.45
C TYR A 144 32.63 18.48 -0.74
N ARG A 145 32.72 17.67 -1.80
CA ARG A 145 31.71 17.63 -2.86
C ARG A 145 30.66 16.59 -2.46
N PRO A 146 29.37 16.96 -2.37
CA PRO A 146 28.36 15.99 -2.06
C PRO A 146 28.29 14.92 -3.17
N PRO A 147 28.07 13.65 -2.80
CA PRO A 147 28.16 12.50 -3.71
C PRO A 147 27.29 12.63 -4.97
N PRO A 148 27.66 12.00 -6.12
CA PRO A 148 26.82 11.98 -7.32
C PRO A 148 25.48 11.40 -6.95
N ARG A 149 24.48 12.28 -6.84
CA ARG A 149 23.14 11.95 -6.38
C ARG A 149 22.37 11.10 -7.38
N THR A 150 23.04 10.70 -8.47
CA THR A 150 22.42 10.08 -9.62
C THR A 150 23.32 9.06 -10.31
N ARG A 151 22.70 7.95 -10.71
CA ARG A 151 23.31 6.87 -11.49
C ARG A 151 22.58 6.76 -12.81
N GLU A 152 23.31 6.69 -13.91
CA GLU A 152 22.72 6.47 -15.24
C GLU A 152 22.65 4.98 -15.53
N VAL A 153 21.49 4.53 -16.03
CA VAL A 153 21.24 3.14 -16.39
C VAL A 153 20.49 3.13 -17.72
N VAL A 154 20.92 2.30 -18.66
CA VAL A 154 20.23 2.13 -19.94
C VAL A 154 19.10 1.11 -19.77
N ILE A 155 17.87 1.53 -20.06
CA ILE A 155 16.66 0.69 -20.01
C ILE A 155 16.01 0.76 -21.39
N ASN A 156 15.90 -0.36 -22.10
CA ASN A 156 15.34 -0.43 -23.46
C ASN A 156 16.00 0.56 -24.44
N GLY A 157 17.33 0.72 -24.37
CA GLY A 157 18.08 1.66 -25.22
C GLY A 157 17.98 3.14 -24.81
N GLN A 158 17.23 3.48 -23.75
CA GLN A 158 17.13 4.84 -23.23
C GLN A 158 17.94 4.99 -21.93
N THR A 159 18.82 5.99 -21.86
CA THR A 159 19.56 6.32 -20.65
C THR A 159 18.64 7.03 -19.64
N VAL A 160 18.42 6.39 -18.49
CA VAL A 160 17.59 6.92 -17.40
C VAL A 160 18.46 7.25 -16.20
N LYS A 161 18.31 8.48 -15.69
CA LYS A 161 19.01 8.98 -14.51
C LYS A 161 18.25 8.61 -13.23
N LEU A 162 18.77 7.63 -12.48
CA LEU A 162 18.24 7.22 -11.18
C LEU A 162 18.67 8.20 -10.09
N LYS A 163 17.84 8.40 -9.05
CA LYS A 163 18.16 9.29 -7.92
C LYS A 163 18.41 8.48 -6.65
N TYR A 164 19.48 8.77 -5.93
CA TYR A 164 19.77 8.12 -4.65
C TYR A 164 18.78 8.55 -3.55
N CYS A 165 18.47 7.64 -2.62
CA CYS A 165 17.71 7.90 -1.40
C CYS A 165 18.60 7.62 -0.18
N PHE A 166 18.91 8.66 0.59
CA PHE A 166 19.78 8.55 1.76
C PHE A 166 19.15 7.77 2.92
N THR A 167 17.83 7.77 3.04
CA THR A 167 17.12 7.06 4.11
C THR A 167 17.04 5.56 3.86
N CYS A 168 16.73 5.17 2.63
CA CYS A 168 16.59 3.76 2.25
C CYS A 168 17.90 3.16 1.70
N LYS A 169 18.91 4.00 1.46
CA LYS A 169 20.25 3.65 0.94
C LYS A 169 20.22 2.93 -0.41
N ILE A 170 19.28 3.31 -1.28
CA ILE A 170 19.10 2.73 -2.62
C ILE A 170 19.10 3.80 -3.71
N PHE A 171 19.54 3.45 -4.92
CA PHE A 171 19.16 4.18 -6.12
C PHE A 171 17.71 3.84 -6.46
N ARG A 172 16.85 4.85 -6.45
CA ARG A 172 15.41 4.66 -6.68
C ARG A 172 15.19 4.21 -8.12
N PRO A 173 14.49 3.08 -8.35
CA PRO A 173 14.03 2.70 -9.67
C PRO A 173 13.20 3.81 -10.34
N PRO A 174 13.05 3.81 -11.67
CA PRO A 174 12.22 4.78 -12.36
C PRO A 174 10.80 4.83 -11.76
N ARG A 175 10.27 6.04 -11.58
CA ARG A 175 8.96 6.34 -10.97
C ARG A 175 8.83 5.96 -9.48
N ALA A 176 9.91 5.53 -8.81
CA ALA A 176 9.89 5.36 -7.36
C ALA A 176 10.25 6.65 -6.61
N SER A 177 9.55 6.92 -5.53
CA SER A 177 9.78 8.11 -4.67
C SER A 177 9.76 7.73 -3.20
N HIS A 178 10.52 8.48 -2.40
CA HIS A 178 10.53 8.34 -0.95
C HIS A 178 9.37 9.16 -0.35
N CYS A 179 8.48 8.49 0.37
CA CYS A 179 7.47 9.15 1.18
C CYS A 179 8.05 9.37 2.58
N SER A 180 8.25 10.63 2.97
CA SER A 180 8.76 10.97 4.29
C SER A 180 7.80 10.49 5.38
N LEU A 181 6.49 10.66 5.23
CA LEU A 181 5.48 10.28 6.24
C LEU A 181 5.51 8.78 6.60
N CYS A 182 5.59 7.90 5.59
CA CYS A 182 5.73 6.45 5.79
C CYS A 182 7.18 6.02 6.04
N ASP A 183 8.15 6.89 5.77
CA ASP A 183 9.58 6.64 5.82
C ASP A 183 10.02 5.48 4.92
N ASN A 184 9.50 5.46 3.69
CA ASN A 184 9.71 4.35 2.76
C ASN A 184 9.77 4.83 1.31
N CYS A 185 10.65 4.22 0.53
CA CYS A 185 10.59 4.30 -0.93
C CYS A 185 9.47 3.39 -1.45
N VAL A 186 8.58 3.94 -2.28
CA VAL A 186 7.45 3.22 -2.85
C VAL A 186 7.61 3.15 -4.37
N GLU A 187 7.42 1.96 -4.93
CA GLU A 187 7.49 1.69 -6.37
C GLU A 187 6.29 2.31 -7.10
N ARG A 188 6.54 2.99 -8.22
CA ARG A 188 5.53 3.80 -8.96
C ARG A 188 4.69 4.62 -7.98
N PHE A 189 5.36 5.34 -7.10
CA PHE A 189 4.72 6.18 -6.09
C PHE A 189 3.86 7.23 -6.78
N ASP A 190 2.60 7.30 -6.37
CA ASP A 190 1.68 8.32 -6.82
C ASP A 190 1.61 9.43 -5.76
N HIS A 191 1.03 9.13 -4.59
CA HIS A 191 0.98 10.06 -3.47
C HIS A 191 0.81 9.36 -2.13
N HIS A 192 0.93 10.12 -1.04
CA HIS A 192 0.47 9.70 0.28
C HIS A 192 -0.94 10.23 0.48
N CYS A 193 -1.91 9.34 0.76
CA CYS A 193 -3.30 9.72 0.89
C CYS A 193 -3.76 9.56 2.35
N PRO A 194 -4.04 10.68 3.06
CA PRO A 194 -4.55 10.63 4.42
C PRO A 194 -5.91 9.93 4.52
N TRP A 195 -6.76 10.07 3.51
CA TRP A 195 -8.13 9.50 3.46
C TRP A 195 -8.15 7.97 3.41
N VAL A 196 -7.14 7.35 2.81
CA VAL A 196 -6.97 5.87 2.86
C VAL A 196 -5.97 5.46 3.94
N GLY A 197 -5.38 6.42 4.66
CA GLY A 197 -4.40 6.15 5.72
C GLY A 197 -3.16 5.41 5.25
N ASN A 198 -2.76 5.58 3.98
CA ASN A 198 -1.63 4.86 3.39
C ASN A 198 -1.08 5.58 2.14
N CYS A 199 0.10 5.16 1.67
CA CYS A 199 0.57 5.55 0.34
C CYS A 199 -0.23 4.85 -0.75
N VAL A 200 -0.34 5.51 -1.91
CA VAL A 200 -0.83 4.92 -3.15
C VAL A 200 0.39 4.72 -4.06
N GLY A 201 0.60 3.48 -4.47
CA GLY A 201 1.72 3.07 -5.30
C GLY A 201 1.37 1.85 -6.14
N ARG A 202 2.36 1.24 -6.80
CA ARG A 202 2.15 0.17 -7.79
C ARG A 202 1.20 -0.94 -7.35
N ARG A 203 1.31 -1.43 -6.11
CA ARG A 203 0.62 -2.66 -5.69
C ARG A 203 -0.82 -2.42 -5.22
N ASN A 204 -1.17 -1.20 -4.82
CA ASN A 204 -2.53 -0.85 -4.39
C ASN A 204 -3.25 0.15 -5.32
N TYR A 205 -2.58 0.73 -6.33
CA TYR A 205 -3.16 1.69 -7.27
C TYR A 205 -4.48 1.21 -7.90
N ARG A 206 -4.56 -0.06 -8.32
CA ARG A 206 -5.79 -0.62 -8.89
C ARG A 206 -6.98 -0.56 -7.94
N PHE A 207 -6.74 -0.81 -6.64
CA PHE A 207 -7.80 -0.79 -5.64
C PHE A 207 -8.19 0.64 -5.31
N PHE A 208 -7.22 1.56 -5.27
CA PHE A 208 -7.48 2.99 -5.10
C PHE A 208 -8.37 3.51 -6.22
N TYR A 209 -8.03 3.19 -7.48
CA TYR A 209 -8.81 3.59 -8.63
C TYR A 209 -10.25 3.03 -8.59
N MET A 210 -10.40 1.73 -8.31
CA MET A 210 -11.72 1.10 -8.16
C MET A 210 -12.51 1.69 -6.99
N PHE A 211 -11.86 2.05 -5.89
CA PHE A 211 -12.48 2.75 -4.76
C PHE A 211 -13.03 4.11 -5.17
N ILE A 212 -12.25 4.94 -5.86
CA ILE A 212 -12.72 6.27 -6.31
C ILE A 212 -13.90 6.13 -7.29
N LEU A 213 -13.81 5.23 -8.27
CA LEU A 213 -14.91 5.00 -9.21
C LEU A 213 -16.17 4.50 -8.51
N SER A 214 -16.06 3.44 -7.71
CA SER A 214 -17.22 2.86 -7.03
C SER A 214 -17.84 3.80 -5.99
N LEU A 215 -17.02 4.58 -5.27
CA LEU A 215 -17.51 5.60 -4.35
C LEU A 215 -18.29 6.69 -5.10
N SER A 216 -17.81 7.08 -6.28
CA SER A 216 -18.50 8.07 -7.13
C SER A 216 -19.86 7.53 -7.58
N PHE A 217 -19.92 6.27 -8.04
CA PHE A 217 -21.17 5.62 -8.40
C PHE A 217 -22.13 5.49 -7.21
N LEU A 218 -21.64 5.06 -6.04
CA LEU A 218 -22.46 4.98 -4.82
C LEU A 218 -23.03 6.35 -4.42
N THR A 219 -22.21 7.40 -4.50
CA THR A 219 -22.63 8.76 -4.15
C THR A 219 -23.73 9.27 -5.10
N ILE A 220 -23.54 9.08 -6.42
CA ILE A 220 -24.55 9.45 -7.42
C ILE A 220 -25.84 8.62 -7.22
N PHE A 221 -25.71 7.32 -6.96
CA PHE A 221 -26.83 6.43 -6.69
C PHE A 221 -27.65 6.91 -5.49
N ILE A 222 -27.01 7.13 -4.33
CA ILE A 222 -27.69 7.62 -3.12
C ILE A 222 -28.35 8.97 -3.41
N PHE A 223 -27.62 9.92 -4.01
CA PHE A 223 -28.16 11.24 -4.30
C PHE A 223 -29.41 11.20 -5.19
N ALA A 224 -29.39 10.41 -6.26
CA ALA A 224 -30.52 10.27 -7.18
C ALA A 224 -31.77 9.67 -6.49
N PHE A 225 -31.58 8.66 -5.64
CA PHE A 225 -32.68 8.01 -4.94
C PHE A 225 -33.23 8.85 -3.78
N VAL A 226 -32.37 9.56 -3.04
CA VAL A 226 -32.82 10.55 -2.04
C VAL A 226 -33.64 11.66 -2.72
N LEU A 227 -33.17 12.18 -3.86
CA LEU A 227 -33.94 13.18 -4.61
C LEU A 227 -35.30 12.63 -5.06
N THR A 228 -35.34 11.39 -5.54
CA THR A 228 -36.58 10.71 -5.94
C THR A 228 -37.52 10.54 -4.75
N HIS A 229 -37.02 10.14 -3.58
CA HIS A 229 -37.80 10.06 -2.35
C HIS A 229 -38.44 11.42 -2.01
N VAL A 230 -37.65 12.50 -2.02
CA VAL A 230 -38.15 13.86 -1.75
C VAL A 230 -39.21 14.28 -2.76
N ILE A 231 -39.02 14.01 -4.06
CA ILE A 231 -39.99 14.36 -5.11
C ILE A 231 -41.31 13.60 -4.89
N LEU A 232 -41.26 12.27 -4.67
CA LEU A 232 -42.46 11.46 -4.44
C LEU A 232 -43.22 11.88 -3.18
N ARG A 233 -42.51 12.23 -2.10
CA ARG A 233 -43.13 12.79 -0.89
C ARG A 233 -43.73 14.17 -1.15
N SER A 234 -43.04 15.03 -1.89
CA SER A 234 -43.54 16.37 -2.20
C SER A 234 -44.84 16.36 -3.02
N HIS A 235 -45.02 15.40 -3.92
CA HIS A 235 -46.25 15.23 -4.69
C HIS A 235 -47.43 14.71 -3.85
N SER A 236 -47.17 13.90 -2.81
CA SER A 236 -48.22 13.29 -2.00
C SER A 236 -48.74 14.20 -0.89
N ILE A 237 -47.87 14.98 -0.24
CA ILE A 237 -48.25 15.80 0.92
C ILE A 237 -48.01 17.30 0.72
N GLY A 238 -47.36 17.73 -0.37
CA GLY A 238 -46.86 19.09 -0.58
C GLY A 238 -45.38 19.24 -0.16
N PHE A 239 -44.62 20.11 -0.83
CA PHE A 239 -43.16 20.24 -0.62
C PHE A 239 -42.78 20.73 0.80
N LEU A 240 -43.48 21.74 1.31
CA LEU A 240 -43.21 22.33 2.64
C LEU A 240 -43.55 21.38 3.79
N SER A 241 -44.57 20.54 3.63
CA SER A 241 -44.98 19.48 4.56
C SER A 241 -44.01 18.29 4.49
N ALA A 242 -43.58 17.88 3.29
CA ALA A 242 -42.56 16.84 3.13
C ALA A 242 -41.21 17.19 3.77
N LEU A 243 -40.80 18.46 3.72
CA LEU A 243 -39.60 18.93 4.43
C LEU A 243 -39.80 18.99 5.95
N LYS A 244 -40.99 19.33 6.44
CA LYS A 244 -41.31 19.32 7.88
C LYS A 244 -41.35 17.91 8.49
N ASP A 245 -41.72 16.92 7.71
CA ASP A 245 -41.75 15.49 8.09
C ASP A 245 -40.38 14.77 7.93
N SER A 246 -39.32 15.48 7.55
CA SER A 246 -38.00 14.86 7.35
C SER A 246 -37.38 14.29 8.64
N PRO A 247 -36.42 13.34 8.52
CA PRO A 247 -36.03 12.41 9.59
C PRO A 247 -35.47 13.02 10.88
N ALA A 248 -35.11 14.31 10.89
CA ALA A 248 -34.65 14.99 12.10
C ALA A 248 -35.71 15.04 13.23
N ARG A 249 -36.96 14.65 12.95
CA ARG A 249 -38.06 14.54 13.92
C ARG A 249 -38.40 13.12 14.38
N TYR A 250 -37.79 12.07 13.83
CA TYR A 250 -37.99 10.70 14.31
C TYR A 250 -36.87 10.31 15.29
N PRO A 251 -36.97 10.81 16.52
CA PRO A 251 -37.17 9.88 17.63
C PRO A 251 -38.34 10.36 18.51
N LEU A 252 -39.06 9.42 19.13
CA LEU A 252 -40.12 9.63 20.13
C LEU A 252 -41.56 9.68 19.61
N VAL A 253 -42.02 8.66 18.89
CA VAL A 253 -43.40 8.17 19.09
C VAL A 253 -43.36 6.65 18.97
N GLU A 254 -43.37 5.98 20.13
CA GLU A 254 -43.83 4.59 20.27
C GLU A 254 -45.34 4.49 19.97
#